data_AF-A0A537G7Y0-F1
#
_entry.id   AF-A0A537G7Y0-F1
#
_cell.length_a   1.000
_cell.length_b   1.000
_cell.length_c   1.000
_cell.angle_alpha   90.00
_cell.angle_beta   90.00
_cell.angle_gamma   90.00
#
_symmetry.space_group_name_H-M   'P 1'
#
loop_
_entity.id
_entity.type
_entity.pdbx_description
1 polymer ?
#
loop_
_entity_poly.entity_id
_entity_poly.type
_entity_poly.pdbx_seq_one_letter_code
_entity_poly.pdbx_strand_id
1 'polypeptide(L)'
;AEPRRDGVIVLNAVLRNRAAFAQDYPALELTLTDEADRPVLRRVLAPREYLDPARSEPDVTRGIPAGAEVSLRIYLDAGRRRATGYRLYLFYPS
;
A
#
# COMPACT_ATOMS: atom_id res chain seq x y z
N ALA A 1 8.56 -15.05 25.07
CA ALA A 1 9.33 -14.29 24.07
C ALA A 1 8.51 -14.27 22.79
N GLU A 2 8.07 -13.10 22.31
CA GLU A 2 7.45 -13.03 21.00
C GLU A 2 8.50 -13.44 19.95
N PRO A 3 8.20 -14.37 19.03
CA PRO A 3 9.15 -14.69 17.97
C PRO A 3 9.44 -13.40 17.20
N ARG A 4 10.72 -13.06 17.09
CA ARG A 4 11.18 -11.98 16.21
C ARG A 4 10.54 -12.28 14.85
N ARG A 5 9.64 -11.41 14.39
CA ARG A 5 9.01 -11.57 13.07
C ARG A 5 10.05 -11.23 12.01
N ASP A 6 11.06 -12.09 11.89
CA ASP A 6 12.07 -12.02 10.85
C ASP A 6 11.33 -12.06 9.51
N GLY A 7 11.48 -11.01 8.70
CA GLY A 7 10.82 -10.90 7.39
C GLY A 7 9.67 -9.90 7.30
N VAL A 8 9.33 -9.13 8.35
CA VAL A 8 8.34 -8.05 8.18
C VAL A 8 8.99 -6.82 7.55
N ILE A 9 8.41 -6.36 6.45
CA ILE A 9 8.76 -5.12 5.76
C ILE A 9 7.63 -4.12 5.99
N VAL A 10 8.01 -2.88 6.29
CA VAL A 10 7.07 -1.76 6.44
C VAL A 10 7.29 -0.77 5.32
N LEU A 11 6.27 -0.57 4.47
CA LEU A 11 6.24 0.51 3.50
C LEU A 11 5.53 1.72 4.12
N ASN A 12 6.23 2.84 4.21
CA ASN A 12 5.64 4.14 4.52
C ASN A 12 5.57 4.95 3.23
N ALA A 13 4.39 5.45 2.88
CA ALA A 13 4.18 6.22 1.66
C ALA A 13 3.16 7.35 1.91
N VAL A 14 3.17 8.36 1.04
CA VAL A 14 2.15 9.41 1.01
C VAL A 14 1.51 9.39 -0.38
N LEU A 15 0.20 9.17 -0.40
CA LEU A 15 -0.60 9.29 -1.62
C LEU A 15 -1.17 10.70 -1.71
N ARG A 16 -0.77 11.44 -2.74
CA ARG A 16 -1.28 12.80 -3.00
C ARG A 16 -2.24 12.78 -4.17
N ASN A 17 -3.46 13.26 -3.96
CA ASN A 17 -4.35 13.61 -5.05
C ASN A 17 -3.89 14.94 -5.68
N ARG A 18 -3.42 14.90 -6.92
CA ARG A 18 -2.99 16.09 -7.67
C ARG A 18 -4.09 16.68 -8.56
N ALA A 19 -5.26 16.07 -8.61
CA ALA A 19 -6.40 16.57 -9.37
C ALA A 19 -7.11 17.72 -8.61
N ALA A 20 -7.85 18.53 -9.38
CA ALA A 20 -8.72 19.59 -8.84
C ALA A 20 -10.08 19.06 -8.35
N PHE A 21 -10.27 17.75 -8.34
CA PHE A 21 -11.49 17.08 -7.90
C PHE A 21 -11.15 15.84 -7.06
N ALA A 22 -12.14 15.30 -6.35
CA ALA A 22 -11.96 14.10 -5.55
C ALA A 22 -11.59 12.90 -6.45
N GLN A 23 -10.65 12.08 -5.99
CA GLN A 23 -10.25 10.82 -6.63
C GLN A 23 -10.62 9.68 -5.71
N ASP A 24 -11.06 8.55 -6.26
CA ASP A 24 -11.26 7.35 -5.46
C ASP A 24 -9.93 6.89 -4.84
N TYR A 25 -10.03 6.04 -3.82
CA TYR A 25 -8.84 5.35 -3.31
C TYR A 25 -8.42 4.25 -4.30
N PRO A 26 -7.17 4.24 -4.80
CA PRO A 26 -6.72 3.24 -5.74
C PRO A 26 -6.52 1.88 -5.07
N ALA A 27 -6.58 0.80 -5.83
CA ALA A 27 -5.92 -0.44 -5.41
C ALA A 27 -4.40 -0.24 -5.51
N LEU A 28 -3.66 -0.84 -4.58
CA LEU A 28 -2.19 -0.80 -4.57
C LEU A 28 -1.64 -2.18 -4.89
N GLU A 29 -0.87 -2.31 -5.96
CA GLU A 29 -0.04 -3.50 -6.17
C GLU A 29 1.36 -3.21 -5.63
N LEU A 30 1.74 -3.92 -4.57
CA LEU A 30 3.07 -3.89 -4.01
C LEU A 30 3.80 -5.19 -4.31
N THR A 31 4.89 -5.06 -5.04
CA THR A 31 5.79 -6.16 -5.37
C THR A 31 7.11 -5.95 -4.65
N LEU A 32 7.59 -6.95 -3.93
CA LEU A 32 8.96 -6.99 -3.41
C LEU A 32 9.85 -7.70 -4.43
N THR A 33 11.09 -7.23 -4.58
CA THR A 33 12.04 -7.78 -5.56
C THR A 33 13.37 -8.22 -4.94
N ASP A 34 14.05 -9.18 -5.58
CA ASP A 34 15.42 -9.59 -5.26
C ASP A 34 16.46 -8.66 -5.92
N GLU A 35 17.75 -8.98 -5.76
CA GLU A 35 18.87 -8.20 -6.30
C GLU A 35 18.92 -8.14 -7.83
N ALA A 36 18.25 -9.08 -8.51
CA ALA A 36 18.10 -9.11 -9.96
C ALA A 36 16.77 -8.46 -10.41
N ASP A 37 16.10 -7.74 -9.51
CA ASP A 37 14.82 -7.07 -9.71
C ASP A 37 13.67 -8.03 -10.10
N ARG A 38 13.78 -9.30 -9.69
CA ARG A 38 12.75 -10.33 -9.91
C ARG A 38 11.74 -10.32 -8.76
N PRO A 39 10.44 -10.46 -9.02
CA PRO A 39 9.42 -10.45 -7.98
C PRO A 39 9.55 -11.67 -7.07
N VAL A 40 9.67 -11.43 -5.76
CA VAL A 40 9.70 -12.49 -4.72
C VAL A 40 8.41 -12.53 -3.89
N LEU A 41 7.65 -11.45 -3.86
CA LEU A 41 6.31 -11.37 -3.27
C LEU A 41 5.51 -10.33 -4.05
N ARG A 42 4.22 -10.59 -4.26
CA ARG A 42 3.27 -9.61 -4.79
C ARG A 42 2.00 -9.63 -3.95
N ARG A 43 1.50 -8.45 -3.60
CA ARG A 43 0.19 -8.27 -2.96
C ARG A 43 -0.54 -7.14 -3.64
N VAL A 44 -1.82 -7.38 -3.91
CA VAL A 44 -2.79 -6.33 -4.23
C VAL A 44 -3.51 -5.98 -2.93
N LEU A 45 -3.62 -4.70 -2.63
CA LEU A 45 -4.28 -4.17 -1.45
C LEU A 45 -5.44 -3.30 -1.90
N ALA A 46 -6.65 -3.67 -1.48
CA ALA A 46 -7.82 -2.82 -1.59
C ALA A 46 -7.71 -1.64 -0.61
N PRO A 47 -8.44 -0.53 -0.84
CA PRO A 47 -8.46 0.63 0.06
C PRO A 47 -8.61 0.28 1.55
N ARG A 48 -9.53 -0.63 1.86
CA ARG A 48 -9.79 -1.10 3.23
C ARG A 48 -8.60 -1.78 3.91
N GLU A 49 -7.62 -2.27 3.15
CA GLU A 49 -6.45 -2.97 3.69
C GLU A 49 -5.29 -2.04 4.06
N TYR A 50 -5.28 -0.80 3.54
CA TYR A 50 -4.21 0.16 3.80
C TYR A 50 -4.68 1.46 4.45
N LEU A 51 -5.99 1.72 4.46
CA LEU A 51 -6.57 2.85 5.18
C LEU A 51 -6.70 2.53 6.68
N ASP A 52 -6.67 3.59 7.50
CA ASP A 52 -6.93 3.48 8.92
C ASP A 52 -8.31 2.86 9.15
N PRO A 53 -8.44 1.77 9.93
CA PRO A 53 -9.72 1.13 10.21
C PRO A 53 -10.70 2.04 10.96
N ALA A 54 -10.24 3.15 11.55
CA ALA A 54 -11.10 4.17 12.12
C ALA A 54 -11.83 5.02 11.05
N ARG A 55 -11.43 4.97 9.77
CA ARG A 55 -12.15 5.64 8.69
C ARG A 55 -13.47 4.93 8.41
N SER A 56 -14.55 5.72 8.37
CA SER A 56 -15.87 5.20 8.06
C SER A 56 -16.00 4.86 6.58
N GLU A 57 -16.85 3.89 6.22
CA GLU A 57 -17.12 3.54 4.82
C GLU A 57 -17.55 4.73 3.96
N PRO A 58 -18.42 5.65 4.43
CA PRO A 58 -18.71 6.88 3.69
C PRO A 58 -17.48 7.72 3.37
N ASP A 59 -16.48 7.77 4.25
CA ASP A 59 -15.25 8.53 4.02
C ASP A 59 -14.33 7.85 3.01
N VAL A 60 -14.35 6.52 2.95
CA VAL A 60 -13.66 5.75 1.89
C VAL A 60 -14.34 6.03 0.55
N THR A 61 -15.67 5.98 0.48
CA THR A 61 -16.43 6.24 -0.77
C THR A 61 -16.33 7.69 -1.25
N ARG A 62 -16.10 8.66 -0.36
CA ARG A 62 -15.82 10.05 -0.74
C ARG A 62 -14.46 10.24 -1.41
N GLY A 63 -13.57 9.26 -1.30
CA GLY A 63 -12.24 9.31 -1.89
C GLY A 63 -11.29 10.29 -1.19
N ILE A 64 -10.28 10.71 -1.93
CA ILE A 64 -9.25 11.66 -1.54
C ILE A 64 -9.65 13.03 -2.11
N PRO A 65 -9.90 14.05 -1.26
CA PRO A 65 -10.26 15.38 -1.74
C PRO A 65 -9.20 16.00 -2.68
N ALA A 66 -9.59 16.99 -3.46
CA ALA A 66 -8.69 17.73 -4.35
C ALA A 66 -7.47 18.26 -3.59
N GLY A 67 -6.27 18.00 -4.12
CA GLY A 67 -5.01 18.46 -3.52
C GLY A 67 -4.61 17.77 -2.21
N ALA A 68 -5.44 16.89 -1.65
CA ALA A 68 -5.21 16.28 -0.34
C ALA A 68 -4.19 15.14 -0.39
N GLU A 69 -3.67 14.79 0.80
CA GLU A 69 -2.70 13.73 1.01
C GLU A 69 -3.22 12.69 1.99
N VAL A 70 -2.79 11.44 1.80
CA VAL A 70 -3.11 10.31 2.66
C VAL A 70 -1.82 9.56 2.97
N SER A 71 -1.49 9.48 4.25
CA SER A 71 -0.34 8.70 4.74
C SER A 71 -0.70 7.23 4.82
N LEU A 72 0.20 6.38 4.34
CA LEU A 72 0.05 4.93 4.26
C LEU A 72 1.15 4.27 5.07
N ARG A 73 0.77 3.27 5.88
CA ARG A 73 1.70 2.39 6.59
C ARG A 73 1.30 0.94 6.38
N ILE A 74 2.00 0.26 5.47
CA ILE A 74 1.65 -1.06 5.00
C ILE A 74 2.66 -2.07 5.53
N TYR A 75 2.17 -3.13 6.16
CA TYR A 75 2.99 -4.23 6.66
C TYR A 75 2.93 -5.42 5.70
N LEU A 76 4.09 -5.93 5.30
CA LEU A 76 4.22 -7.11 4.47
C LEU A 76 5.04 -8.15 5.18
N ASP A 77 4.51 -9.37 5.22
CA ASP A 77 5.25 -10.54 5.65
C ASP A 77 5.99 -11.16 4.45
N ALA A 78 7.28 -10.87 4.38
CA ALA A 78 8.18 -11.48 3.40
C ALA A 78 8.61 -12.90 3.81
N GLY A 79 8.28 -13.36 5.03
CA GLY A 79 8.77 -14.60 5.60
C GLY A 79 10.28 -14.71 5.48
N ARG A 80 10.77 -15.82 4.92
CA ARG A 80 12.21 -16.06 4.71
C ARG A 80 12.75 -15.51 3.38
N ARG A 81 11.94 -14.79 2.60
CA ARG A 81 12.35 -14.27 1.29
C ARG A 81 13.26 -13.07 1.49
N ARG A 82 14.42 -13.06 0.82
CA ARG A 82 15.29 -11.87 0.78
C ARG A 82 14.74 -10.92 -0.27
N ALA A 83 14.10 -9.86 0.19
CA ALA A 83 13.77 -8.72 -0.64
C ALA A 83 14.86 -7.65 -0.48
N THR A 84 15.34 -7.11 -1.58
CA THR A 84 16.30 -6.01 -1.63
C THR A 84 15.75 -4.78 -2.36
N GLY A 85 14.63 -4.94 -3.08
CA GLY A 85 13.91 -3.86 -3.74
C GLY A 85 12.38 -3.97 -3.61
N TYR A 86 11.67 -2.97 -4.14
CA TYR A 86 10.22 -2.97 -4.24
C TYR A 86 9.74 -2.18 -5.47
N ARG A 87 8.50 -2.46 -5.89
CA ARG A 87 7.74 -1.69 -6.88
C ARG A 87 6.32 -1.49 -6.36
N LEU A 88 5.79 -0.28 -6.51
CA LEU A 88 4.43 0.08 -6.11
C LEU A 88 3.68 0.63 -7.33
N TYR A 89 2.58 -0.02 -7.70
CA TYR A 89 1.65 0.47 -8.72
C TYR A 89 0.31 0.83 -8.09
N LEU A 90 -0.28 1.91 -8.61
CA LEU A 90 -1.62 2.37 -8.25
C LEU A 90 -2.52 2.13 -9.45
N PHE A 91 -3.68 1.54 -9.24
CA PHE A 91 -4.65 1.30 -10.30
C PHE A 91 -6.07 1.34 -9.77
N TYR A 92 -7.04 1.57 -10.66
CA TYR A 92 -8.46 1.54 -10.34
C TYR A 92 -9.07 0.32 -11.03
N PRO A 93 -9.46 -0.73 -10.29
CA PRO A 93 -10.11 -1.89 -10.88
C PRO A 93 -11.44 -1.48 -11.52
N SER A 94 -11.73 -2.05 -12.68
CA SER A 94 -12.97 -1.87 -13.45
C SER A 94 -14.17 -2.57 -12.81
#